data_AF-U3TSE8-F1
#
_entry.id   AF-U3TSE8-F1
#
_cell.length_a   1.000
_cell.length_b   1.000
_cell.length_c   1.000
_cell.angle_alpha   90.00
_cell.angle_beta   90.00
_cell.angle_gamma   90.00
#
_symmetry.space_group_name_H-M   'P 1'
#
loop_
_entity.id
_entity.type
_entity.pdbx_description
1 polymer ?
#
loop_
_entity_poly.entity_id
_entity_poly.type
_entity_poly.pdbx_seq_one_letter_code
_entity_poly.pdbx_strand_id
1 'polypeptide(L)'
;MTDEARMLFASITDEFQKIEKAYRRFEGGSVKESLTLSCVVTFALGWLLPKIEKFRNLHPSVEINIQTNNNVVNVAGEGIDFAIRYGSGNWIQTHNQLLINTPLTVLCRPDTAKRLRNPSDIPG
;
A
#
# COMPACT_ATOMS: atom_id res chain seq x y z
N MET A 1 14.54 -0.10 -30.95
CA MET A 1 13.28 0.44 -30.43
C MET A 1 13.56 1.83 -29.93
N THR A 2 12.83 2.84 -30.38
CA THR A 2 13.01 4.23 -29.94
C THR A 2 12.41 4.41 -28.53
N ASP A 3 12.87 5.41 -27.78
CA ASP A 3 12.39 5.63 -26.41
C ASP A 3 10.90 5.99 -26.36
N GLU A 4 10.38 6.63 -27.41
CA GLU A 4 8.96 6.94 -27.58
C GLU A 4 8.12 5.67 -27.71
N ALA A 5 8.62 4.66 -28.43
CA ALA A 5 7.93 3.38 -28.58
C ALA A 5 7.87 2.61 -27.25
N ARG A 6 8.89 2.74 -26.39
CA ARG A 6 8.93 2.10 -25.08
C ARG A 6 7.95 2.76 -24.10
N MET A 7 7.87 4.09 -24.11
CA MET A 7 6.90 4.84 -23.29
C MET A 7 5.46 4.55 -23.72
N LEU A 8 5.18 4.54 -25.02
CA LEU A 8 3.85 4.25 -25.53
C LEU A 8 3.44 2.80 -25.21
N PHE A 9 4.35 1.84 -25.39
CA PHE A 9 4.09 0.44 -25.07
C PHE A 9 3.75 0.23 -23.60
N ALA A 10 4.50 0.85 -22.68
CA ALA A 10 4.23 0.77 -21.25
C ALA A 10 2.84 1.33 -20.91
N SER A 11 2.52 2.53 -21.41
CA SER A 11 1.23 3.18 -21.19
C SER A 11 0.06 2.35 -21.72
N ILE A 12 0.17 1.83 -22.94
CA ILE A 12 -0.86 0.98 -23.55
C ILE A 12 -1.03 -0.33 -22.76
N THR A 13 0.07 -0.94 -22.32
CA THR A 13 0.04 -2.20 -21.55
C THR A 13 -0.72 -2.01 -20.23
N ASP A 14 -0.44 -0.94 -19.51
CA ASP A 14 -1.11 -0.62 -18.25
C ASP A 14 -2.63 -0.43 -18.47
N GLU A 15 -3.04 0.26 -19.52
CA GLU A 15 -4.47 0.46 -19.79
C GLU A 15 -5.19 -0.82 -20.22
N PHE A 16 -4.54 -1.68 -21.01
CA PHE A 16 -5.12 -2.98 -21.35
C PHE A 16 -5.25 -3.89 -20.12
N GLN A 17 -4.30 -3.86 -19.19
CA GLN A 17 -4.40 -4.60 -17.94
C GLN A 17 -5.58 -4.14 -17.08
N LYS A 18 -5.87 -2.83 -17.05
CA LYS A 18 -7.05 -2.30 -16.35
C LYS A 18 -8.35 -2.79 -16.98
N ILE A 19 -8.44 -2.78 -18.32
CA ILE A 19 -9.60 -3.31 -19.05
C ILE A 19 -9.78 -4.80 -18.78
N GLU A 20 -8.69 -5.59 -18.84
CA GLU A 20 -8.74 -7.02 -18.54
C GLU A 20 -9.21 -7.30 -17.11
N LYS A 21 -8.70 -6.55 -16.12
CA LYS A 21 -9.12 -6.66 -14.71
C LYS A 21 -10.61 -6.32 -14.55
N ALA A 22 -11.09 -5.30 -15.24
CA ALA A 22 -12.50 -4.93 -15.23
C ALA A 22 -13.38 -5.99 -15.89
N TYR A 23 -12.95 -6.55 -17.02
CA TYR A 23 -13.68 -7.58 -17.76
C TYR A 23 -13.75 -8.92 -16.99
N ARG A 24 -12.65 -9.34 -16.36
CA ARG A 24 -12.59 -10.53 -15.49
C ARG A 24 -13.55 -10.46 -14.30
N ARG A 25 -13.97 -9.26 -13.88
CA ARG A 25 -15.02 -9.11 -12.85
C ARG A 25 -16.40 -9.52 -13.35
N PHE A 26 -16.63 -9.64 -14.67
CA PHE A 26 -17.92 -9.98 -15.26
C PHE A 26 -17.96 -11.38 -15.90
N GLU A 27 -16.81 -11.95 -16.25
CA GLU A 27 -16.72 -13.32 -16.79
C GLU A 27 -16.69 -14.37 -15.66
N GLY A 28 -17.72 -15.20 -15.55
CA GLY A 28 -17.65 -16.46 -14.77
C GLY A 28 -18.76 -16.73 -13.75
N GLY A 29 -19.80 -15.88 -13.64
CA GLY A 29 -21.02 -16.20 -12.88
C GLY A 29 -20.89 -16.24 -11.34
N SER A 30 -19.68 -16.28 -10.80
CA SER A 30 -19.39 -16.01 -9.39
C SER A 30 -18.30 -14.96 -9.33
N VAL A 31 -18.69 -13.68 -9.28
CA VAL A 31 -17.77 -12.56 -9.16
C VAL A 31 -17.06 -12.67 -7.82
N LYS A 32 -15.83 -13.18 -7.82
CA LYS A 32 -14.92 -12.91 -6.71
C LYS A 32 -14.40 -11.51 -6.89
N GLU A 33 -14.85 -10.59 -6.04
CA GLU A 33 -14.38 -9.22 -6.07
C GLU A 33 -12.92 -9.21 -5.61
N SER A 34 -11.98 -8.96 -6.51
CA SER A 34 -10.58 -8.77 -6.12
C SER A 34 -10.35 -7.35 -5.64
N LEU A 35 -9.79 -7.22 -4.44
CA LEU A 35 -9.33 -5.98 -3.84
C LEU A 35 -7.81 -5.95 -3.73
N THR A 36 -7.17 -5.02 -4.43
CA THR A 36 -5.72 -4.82 -4.42
C THR A 36 -5.36 -3.68 -3.46
N LEU A 37 -4.61 -4.01 -2.40
CA LEU A 37 -4.14 -3.10 -1.37
C LEU A 37 -2.64 -2.92 -1.48
N SER A 38 -2.15 -1.68 -1.49
CA SER A 38 -0.72 -1.38 -1.40
C SER A 38 -0.36 -0.81 -0.03
N CYS A 39 0.66 -1.34 0.64
CA CYS A 39 1.09 -0.83 1.96
C CYS A 39 2.60 -1.03 2.20
N VAL A 40 3.14 -0.34 3.19
CA VAL A 40 4.52 -0.59 3.65
C VAL A 40 4.59 -1.98 4.31
N VAL A 41 5.67 -2.73 4.08
CA VAL A 41 5.82 -4.11 4.58
C VAL A 41 5.66 -4.23 6.10
N THR A 42 6.17 -3.26 6.87
CA THR A 42 6.05 -3.26 8.33
C THR A 42 4.60 -3.11 8.79
N PHE A 43 3.81 -2.32 8.06
CA PHE A 43 2.36 -2.19 8.31
C PHE A 43 1.61 -3.46 7.92
N ALA A 44 1.96 -4.04 6.77
CA ALA A 44 1.37 -5.28 6.27
C ALA A 44 1.46 -6.39 7.33
N LEU A 45 2.67 -6.64 7.81
CA LEU A 45 2.97 -7.71 8.76
C LEU A 45 2.48 -7.36 10.18
N GLY A 46 2.75 -6.14 10.65
CA GLY A 46 2.54 -5.77 12.04
C GLY A 46 1.08 -5.43 12.39
N TRP A 47 0.25 -5.06 11.42
CA TRP A 47 -1.11 -4.61 11.70
C TRP A 47 -2.18 -5.17 10.78
N LEU A 48 -1.90 -5.29 9.48
CA LEU A 48 -2.91 -5.59 8.45
C LEU A 48 -3.23 -7.08 8.36
N LEU A 49 -2.22 -7.94 8.18
CA LEU A 49 -2.43 -9.40 8.02
C LEU A 49 -3.25 -10.02 9.17
N PRO A 50 -3.01 -9.71 10.46
CA PRO A 50 -3.82 -10.24 11.55
C PRO A 50 -5.31 -9.88 11.45
N LYS A 51 -5.66 -8.76 10.81
CA LYS A 51 -7.06 -8.30 10.65
C LYS A 51 -7.69 -8.82 9.36
N ILE A 52 -6.89 -9.07 8.34
CA ILE A 52 -7.36 -9.60 7.06
C ILE A 52 -7.96 -11.00 7.23
N GLU A 53 -7.47 -11.84 8.15
CA GLU A 53 -8.09 -13.15 8.39
C GLU A 53 -9.56 -13.02 8.78
N LYS A 54 -9.87 -12.11 9.71
CA LYS A 54 -11.27 -11.83 10.09
C LYS A 54 -12.07 -11.31 8.89
N PHE A 55 -11.49 -10.43 8.07
CA PHE A 55 -12.16 -9.93 6.86
C PHE A 55 -12.46 -11.06 5.87
N ARG A 56 -11.49 -11.94 5.58
CA ARG A 56 -11.66 -13.07 4.65
C ARG A 56 -12.77 -14.02 5.11
N ASN A 57 -12.90 -14.24 6.42
CA ASN A 57 -13.98 -15.06 6.96
C ASN A 57 -15.36 -14.41 6.82
N LEU A 58 -15.44 -13.08 6.95
CA LEU A 58 -16.69 -12.32 6.79
C LEU A 58 -17.07 -12.09 5.31
N HIS A 59 -16.08 -12.04 4.42
CA HIS A 59 -16.24 -11.75 3.00
C HIS A 59 -15.50 -12.78 2.14
N PRO A 60 -15.94 -14.06 2.11
CA PRO A 60 -15.23 -15.14 1.42
C PRO A 60 -15.26 -15.01 -0.12
N SER A 61 -16.17 -14.19 -0.65
CA SER A 61 -16.21 -13.83 -2.08
C SER A 61 -15.19 -12.76 -2.46
N VAL A 62 -14.53 -12.11 -1.50
CA VAL A 62 -13.56 -11.05 -1.78
C VAL A 62 -12.14 -11.62 -1.73
N GLU A 63 -11.42 -11.56 -2.84
CA GLU A 63 -10.02 -11.92 -2.91
C GLU A 63 -9.16 -10.70 -2.56
N ILE A 64 -8.31 -10.80 -1.54
CA ILE A 64 -7.40 -9.71 -1.17
C ILE A 64 -6.01 -9.96 -1.74
N ASN A 65 -5.56 -9.02 -2.57
CA ASN A 65 -4.21 -8.96 -3.11
C ASN A 65 -3.42 -7.86 -2.39
N ILE A 66 -2.33 -8.22 -1.69
CA ILE A 66 -1.51 -7.24 -0.98
C ILE A 66 -0.19 -7.04 -1.71
N GLN A 67 0.07 -5.81 -2.11
CA GLN A 67 1.35 -5.38 -2.65
C GLN A 67 2.11 -4.61 -1.59
N THR A 68 3.35 -5.00 -1.33
CA THR A 68 4.21 -4.28 -0.37
C THR A 68 5.24 -3.44 -1.11
N ASN A 69 5.11 -2.12 -1.04
CA ASN A 69 6.10 -1.18 -1.56
C ASN A 69 6.12 0.12 -0.72
N ASN A 70 7.23 0.85 -0.77
CA ASN A 70 7.41 2.10 -0.03
C ASN A 70 7.23 3.36 -0.90
N ASN A 71 6.93 3.19 -2.18
CA ASN A 71 6.90 4.30 -3.14
C ASN A 71 5.57 5.07 -3.04
N VAL A 72 5.59 6.33 -3.51
CA VAL A 72 4.38 7.05 -3.87
C VAL A 72 3.81 6.33 -5.10
N VAL A 73 2.64 5.76 -4.94
CA VAL A 73 2.01 4.87 -5.93
C VAL A 73 1.03 5.67 -6.75
N ASN A 74 1.05 5.50 -8.06
CA ASN A 74 -0.08 5.93 -8.88
C ASN A 74 -1.17 4.87 -8.72
N VAL A 75 -2.06 5.07 -7.74
CA VAL A 75 -3.14 4.13 -7.40
C VAL A 75 -3.94 3.73 -8.64
N ALA A 76 -4.31 4.71 -9.48
CA ALA A 76 -5.09 4.48 -10.69
C ALA A 76 -4.27 3.85 -11.83
N GLY A 77 -2.98 4.16 -11.93
CA GLY A 77 -2.07 3.60 -12.94
C GLY A 77 -1.74 2.14 -12.68
N GLU A 78 -1.51 1.77 -11.42
CA GLU A 78 -0.96 0.46 -11.02
C GLU A 78 -2.04 -0.58 -10.67
N GLY A 79 -3.31 -0.28 -10.97
CA GLY A 79 -4.43 -1.18 -10.69
C GLY A 79 -4.65 -1.47 -9.20
N ILE A 80 -4.28 -0.51 -8.34
CA ILE A 80 -4.44 -0.59 -6.88
C ILE A 80 -5.80 0.01 -6.53
N ASP A 81 -6.56 -0.68 -5.68
CA ASP A 81 -7.85 -0.18 -5.22
C ASP A 81 -7.67 0.75 -3.99
N PHE A 82 -6.74 0.42 -3.06
CA PHE A 82 -6.38 1.30 -1.94
C PHE A 82 -4.87 1.31 -1.65
N ALA A 83 -4.33 2.49 -1.32
CA ALA A 83 -2.95 2.64 -0.83
C ALA A 83 -2.93 3.11 0.63
N ILE A 84 -2.29 2.34 1.49
CA ILE A 84 -2.05 2.68 2.90
C ILE A 84 -0.63 3.22 3.02
N ARG A 85 -0.50 4.49 3.37
CA ARG A 85 0.79 5.19 3.45
C ARG A 85 0.94 5.95 4.76
N TYR A 86 2.17 5.99 5.26
CA TYR A 86 2.55 6.85 6.37
C TYR A 86 2.90 8.23 5.82
N GLY A 87 2.29 9.27 6.38
CA GLY A 87 2.52 10.64 5.92
C GLY A 87 1.42 11.59 6.39
N SER A 88 1.47 12.82 5.89
CA SER A 88 0.61 13.92 6.30
C SER A 88 -0.78 13.94 5.65
N GLY A 89 -1.12 12.98 4.78
CA GLY A 89 -2.44 12.97 4.13
C GLY A 89 -2.56 13.84 2.87
N ASN A 90 -1.46 14.43 2.38
CA ASN A 90 -1.50 15.37 1.26
C ASN A 90 -1.21 14.72 -0.10
N TRP A 91 -1.77 13.53 -0.34
CA TRP A 91 -1.61 12.85 -1.64
C TRP A 91 -2.62 13.39 -2.65
N ILE A 92 -2.11 14.04 -3.70
CA ILE A 92 -2.92 14.69 -4.74
C ILE A 92 -3.68 13.61 -5.54
N GLN A 93 -4.84 13.96 -6.07
CA GLN A 93 -5.67 13.09 -6.94
C GLN A 93 -6.19 11.81 -6.26
N THR A 94 -6.19 11.78 -4.92
CA THR A 94 -6.71 10.66 -4.13
C THR A 94 -7.60 11.16 -3.00
N HIS A 95 -8.52 10.31 -2.54
CA HIS A 95 -9.25 10.56 -1.30
C HIS A 95 -8.42 10.02 -0.13
N ASN A 96 -8.00 10.92 0.76
CA ASN A 96 -7.12 10.58 1.87
C ASN A 96 -7.91 10.45 3.17
N GLN A 97 -7.79 9.29 3.81
CA GLN A 97 -8.39 9.02 5.11
C GLN A 97 -7.31 8.61 6.11
N LEU A 98 -7.28 9.28 7.27
CA LEU A 98 -6.43 8.88 8.38
C LEU A 98 -6.95 7.55 8.96
N LEU A 99 -6.10 6.52 8.96
CA LEU A 99 -6.44 5.23 9.56
C LEU A 99 -6.01 5.14 11.03
N ILE A 100 -4.77 5.53 11.34
CA ILE A 100 -4.16 5.34 12.66
C ILE A 100 -3.14 6.44 12.93
N ASN A 101 -3.14 6.99 14.14
CA ASN A 101 -2.05 7.82 14.63
C ASN A 101 -0.81 6.96 14.91
N THR A 102 0.33 7.36 14.37
CA THR A 102 1.59 6.61 14.44
C THR A 102 2.67 7.47 15.11
N PRO A 103 2.66 7.57 16.46
CA PRO A 103 3.67 8.32 17.17
C PRO A 103 5.05 7.67 16.98
N LEU A 104 6.05 8.49 16.71
CA LEU A 104 7.44 8.05 16.59
C LEU A 104 8.12 8.15 17.96
N THR A 105 8.82 7.08 18.34
CA THR A 105 9.66 7.01 19.54
C THR A 105 11.06 6.58 19.14
N VAL A 106 12.07 7.23 19.74
CA VAL A 106 13.47 6.83 19.59
C VAL A 106 13.72 5.57 20.41
N LEU A 107 14.36 4.58 19.80
CA LEU A 107 14.83 3.37 20.47
C LEU A 107 16.35 3.41 20.54
N CYS A 108 16.89 3.02 21.70
CA CYS A 108 18.33 2.89 21.88
C CYS A 108 18.64 1.73 22.83
N ARG A 109 19.90 1.29 22.83
CA ARG A 109 20.38 0.31 23.82
C ARG A 109 20.22 0.88 25.24
N PRO A 110 19.93 0.04 26.26
CA PRO A 110 19.78 0.49 27.64
C PRO A 110 20.98 1.31 28.15
N ASP A 111 22.21 0.94 27.77
CA ASP A 111 23.43 1.67 28.17
C ASP A 111 23.55 3.05 27.51
N THR A 112 22.97 3.21 26.32
CA THR A 112 22.87 4.52 25.66
C THR A 112 21.79 5.35 26.33
N ALA A 113 20.64 4.76 26.68
CA ALA A 113 19.55 5.46 27.36
C ALA A 113 20.01 6.13 28.67
N LYS A 114 20.86 5.45 29.46
CA LYS A 114 21.42 6.00 30.70
C LYS A 114 22.28 7.27 30.51
N ARG A 115 22.76 7.50 29.28
CA ARG A 115 23.62 8.63 28.92
C ARG A 115 22.85 9.77 28.25
N LEU A 116 21.60 9.53 27.81
CA LEU A 116 20.73 10.53 27.21
C LEU A 116 19.90 11.21 28.30
N ARG A 117 20.11 12.51 28.51
CA ARG A 117 19.33 13.35 29.44
C ARG A 117 18.47 14.38 28.71
N ASN A 118 18.90 14.80 27.52
CA ASN A 118 18.22 15.78 26.69
C ASN A 118 18.44 15.45 25.19
N PRO A 119 17.66 16.05 24.27
CA PRO A 119 17.75 15.74 22.83
C PRO A 119 19.13 15.97 22.20
N SER A 120 19.94 16.90 22.74
CA SER A 120 21.30 17.17 22.24
C SER A 120 22.31 16.07 22.55
N ASP A 121 21.98 15.10 23.41
CA ASP A 121 22.86 13.99 23.73
C ASP A 121 22.84 12.89 22.64
N ILE A 122 21.93 12.96 21.66
CA ILE A 122 21.83 12.01 20.55
C ILE A 122 22.96 12.30 19.54
N PRO A 123 23.94 11.40 19.34
CA PRO A 123 24.95 11.57 18.31
C PRO A 123 24.29 11.54 16.92
N GLY A 124 24.62 12.53 16.09
CA GLY A 124 24.16 12.64 14.69
C GLY A 124 24.80 11.61 13.76
#